data_AF-A0A940NWD2-F1
#
_entry.id   AF-A0A940NWD2-F1
#
_cell.length_a   1.000
_cell.length_b   1.000
_cell.length_c   1.000
_cell.angle_alpha   90.00
_cell.angle_beta   90.00
_cell.angle_gamma   90.00
#
_symmetry.space_group_name_H-M   'P 1'
#
loop_
_entity.id
_entity.type
_entity.pdbx_description
1 polymer ?
#
loop_
_entity_poly.entity_id
_entity_poly.type
_entity_poly.pdbx_seq_one_letter_code
_entity_poly.pdbx_strand_id
1 'polypeptide(L)'
;PDYYKNATATSGDSDGLFGEAGKELMDEGEGDLSACSKLLLGWLAEDEIQVYTGGTQTFCLKAAPDAPSCILIPKDPDAGLLSEYFLIEYITPNGNQSRSNAGGIRILHVQADVSEGDFGPELTYSNLGRRYDKSHQKQRVLRLVNDDGYFYPVKQDAGFQDMIDGSTAGFHWYDADGNLTLDPGLTVKINAWPEGPFYDPDSDDPFTWLSGIAQITISENE
;
A
#
# COMPACT_ATOMS: atom_id res chain seq x y z
N PRO A 1 -10.58 9.22 -5.85
CA PRO A 1 -9.97 10.56 -5.66
C PRO A 1 -8.58 10.53 -6.28
N ASP A 2 -7.96 11.69 -6.49
CA ASP A 2 -6.56 11.74 -6.87
C ASP A 2 -5.67 11.57 -5.62
N TYR A 3 -4.55 10.88 -5.75
CA TYR A 3 -3.61 10.61 -4.65
C TYR A 3 -2.40 11.55 -4.64
N TYR A 4 -2.13 12.24 -5.75
CA TYR A 4 -1.01 13.17 -5.84
C TYR A 4 -1.13 14.33 -4.86
N LYS A 5 0.02 14.89 -4.53
CA LYS A 5 0.13 16.03 -3.64
C LYS A 5 -0.48 17.27 -4.30
N ASN A 6 -1.52 17.81 -3.68
CA ASN A 6 -1.94 19.18 -3.95
C ASN A 6 -0.91 20.16 -3.37
N ALA A 7 0.13 20.46 -4.15
CA ALA A 7 1.26 21.26 -3.72
C ALA A 7 0.86 22.72 -3.42
N THR A 8 1.49 23.32 -2.40
CA THR A 8 1.80 24.76 -2.48
C THR A 8 2.84 24.95 -3.57
N ALA A 9 2.64 25.92 -4.48
CA ALA A 9 3.33 26.12 -5.78
C ALA A 9 4.88 26.18 -5.82
N THR A 10 5.59 25.76 -4.77
CA THR A 10 7.03 25.94 -4.57
C THR A 10 7.84 24.65 -4.47
N SER A 11 7.26 23.46 -4.30
CA SER A 11 8.03 22.23 -4.06
C SER A 11 8.41 21.42 -5.30
N GLY A 12 7.71 21.54 -6.44
CA GLY A 12 7.98 20.74 -7.64
C GLY A 12 7.71 19.23 -7.49
N ASP A 13 7.71 18.71 -6.26
CA ASP A 13 7.26 17.39 -5.84
C ASP A 13 5.74 17.38 -5.73
N SER A 14 5.09 16.74 -6.70
CA SER A 14 3.67 16.44 -6.73
C SER A 14 3.36 15.01 -6.32
N ASP A 15 4.36 14.18 -6.06
CA ASP A 15 4.21 12.73 -6.10
C ASP A 15 3.61 12.26 -4.78
N GLY A 16 2.45 11.61 -4.87
CA GLY A 16 1.72 11.16 -3.70
C GLY A 16 2.32 9.91 -3.06
N LEU A 17 2.84 9.01 -3.89
CA LEU A 17 3.38 7.71 -3.58
C LEU A 17 4.69 7.61 -4.35
N PHE A 18 5.81 7.55 -3.64
CA PHE A 18 7.11 7.61 -4.30
C PHE A 18 7.55 6.25 -4.88
N GLY A 19 8.46 6.32 -5.85
CA GLY A 19 9.24 5.19 -6.36
C GLY A 19 8.45 4.13 -7.11
N GLU A 20 9.11 3.01 -7.41
CA GLU A 20 8.56 1.92 -8.23
C GLU A 20 7.33 1.26 -7.59
N ALA A 21 7.29 1.17 -6.25
CA ALA A 21 6.11 0.70 -5.54
C ALA A 21 4.97 1.74 -5.52
N GLY A 22 5.28 3.03 -5.68
CA GLY A 22 4.30 4.11 -5.70
C GLY A 22 3.43 4.19 -6.95
N LYS A 23 3.86 3.57 -8.07
CA LYS A 23 3.14 3.61 -9.34
C LYS A 23 1.67 3.21 -9.20
N GLU A 24 0.79 4.20 -9.36
CA GLU A 24 -0.65 4.11 -9.21
C GLU A 24 -1.34 5.14 -10.13
N LEU A 25 -2.39 4.68 -10.83
CA LEU A 25 -3.03 5.44 -11.89
C LEU A 25 -3.66 6.78 -11.44
N MET A 26 -4.17 6.86 -10.23
CA MET A 26 -4.75 8.05 -9.59
C MET A 26 -3.70 8.95 -8.92
N ASP A 27 -2.43 8.56 -8.91
CA ASP A 27 -1.32 9.40 -8.47
C ASP A 27 -0.67 10.12 -9.66
N GLU A 28 0.15 9.42 -10.44
CA GLU A 28 0.93 10.01 -11.54
C GLU A 28 0.37 9.68 -12.93
N GLY A 29 -0.76 8.97 -13.00
CA GLY A 29 -1.27 8.44 -14.27
C GLY A 29 -0.45 7.27 -14.81
N GLU A 30 0.37 6.62 -13.96
CA GLU A 30 1.20 5.48 -14.30
C GLU A 30 0.72 4.19 -13.64
N GLY A 31 0.95 3.06 -14.30
CA GLY A 31 0.61 1.75 -13.77
C GLY A 31 -0.89 1.44 -13.78
N ASP A 32 -1.28 0.49 -12.94
CA ASP A 32 -2.66 0.07 -12.74
C ASP A 32 -3.30 0.75 -11.51
N LEU A 33 -4.63 0.65 -11.40
CA LEU A 33 -5.30 0.96 -10.13
C LEU A 33 -4.83 0.00 -9.04
N SER A 34 -4.48 0.56 -7.88
CA SER A 34 -4.16 -0.20 -6.66
C SER A 34 -5.35 -1.03 -6.19
N ALA A 35 -5.06 -2.03 -5.34
CA ALA A 35 -6.11 -2.75 -4.62
C ALA A 35 -7.06 -1.79 -3.86
N CYS A 36 -6.56 -0.67 -3.31
CA CYS A 36 -7.37 0.34 -2.64
C CYS A 36 -8.42 0.95 -3.61
N SER A 37 -7.96 1.46 -4.74
CA SER A 37 -8.83 2.06 -5.75
C SER A 37 -9.87 1.07 -6.28
N LYS A 38 -9.45 -0.16 -6.57
CA LYS A 38 -10.36 -1.23 -7.05
C LYS A 38 -11.39 -1.64 -5.98
N LEU A 39 -10.96 -1.71 -4.72
CA LEU A 39 -11.84 -2.03 -3.59
C LEU A 39 -12.92 -0.96 -3.38
N LEU A 40 -12.53 0.33 -3.39
CA LEU A 40 -13.46 1.44 -3.24
C LEU A 40 -14.43 1.57 -4.42
N LEU A 41 -14.03 1.14 -5.61
CA LEU A 41 -14.90 1.08 -6.81
C LEU A 41 -15.82 -0.15 -6.83
N GLY A 42 -15.64 -1.11 -5.92
CA GLY A 42 -16.37 -2.38 -5.91
C GLY A 42 -15.99 -3.31 -7.06
N TRP A 43 -14.74 -3.22 -7.54
CA TRP A 43 -14.24 -4.01 -8.67
C TRP A 43 -13.60 -5.33 -8.25
N LEU A 44 -13.15 -5.44 -7.00
CA LEU A 44 -12.61 -6.69 -6.47
C LEU A 44 -13.73 -7.63 -6.07
N ALA A 45 -13.67 -8.88 -6.52
CA ALA A 45 -14.56 -9.92 -6.05
C ALA A 45 -14.21 -10.38 -4.62
N GLU A 46 -15.14 -11.02 -3.93
CA GLU A 46 -14.92 -11.47 -2.54
C GLU A 46 -13.74 -12.45 -2.41
N ASP A 47 -13.52 -13.31 -3.41
CA ASP A 47 -12.42 -14.28 -3.44
C ASP A 47 -11.07 -13.65 -3.81
N GLU A 48 -11.05 -12.38 -4.22
CA GLU A 48 -9.84 -11.61 -4.43
C GLU A 48 -9.28 -11.01 -3.13
N ILE A 49 -10.11 -10.88 -2.09
CA ILE A 49 -9.81 -10.19 -0.86
C ILE A 49 -9.66 -11.20 0.27
N GLN A 50 -8.47 -11.30 0.85
CA GLN A 50 -8.27 -12.01 2.11
C GLN A 50 -8.30 -11.01 3.27
N VAL A 51 -8.99 -11.31 4.36
CA VAL A 51 -9.08 -10.41 5.52
C VAL A 51 -8.34 -11.03 6.69
N TYR A 52 -7.41 -10.28 7.28
CA TYR A 52 -6.77 -10.66 8.53
C TYR A 52 -7.74 -10.49 9.71
N THR A 53 -7.87 -11.53 10.53
CA THR A 53 -8.87 -11.59 11.61
C THR A 53 -8.27 -11.82 13.00
N GLY A 54 -6.97 -11.60 13.17
CA GLY A 54 -6.26 -11.72 14.46
C GLY A 54 -5.41 -12.98 14.61
N GLY A 55 -4.59 -13.00 15.67
CA GLY A 55 -3.62 -14.07 15.93
C GLY A 55 -2.56 -14.20 14.83
N THR A 56 -2.08 -15.42 14.58
CA THR A 56 -1.12 -15.71 13.51
C THR A 56 -1.83 -16.35 12.32
N GLN A 57 -1.73 -15.72 11.14
CA GLN A 57 -2.35 -16.20 9.90
C GLN A 57 -1.36 -16.14 8.74
N THR A 58 -1.41 -17.13 7.86
CA THR A 58 -0.59 -17.18 6.63
C THR A 58 -1.50 -17.12 5.42
N PHE A 59 -1.17 -16.21 4.50
CA PHE A 59 -1.92 -15.91 3.29
C PHE A 59 -1.08 -16.24 2.06
N CYS A 60 -1.78 -16.52 0.96
CA CYS A 60 -1.19 -16.65 -0.36
C CYS A 60 -1.68 -15.50 -1.22
N LEU A 61 -0.79 -14.74 -1.86
CA LEU A 61 -1.14 -13.68 -2.81
C LEU A 61 -0.66 -14.03 -4.21
N LYS A 62 -1.49 -13.74 -5.20
CA LYS A 62 -1.10 -13.76 -6.61
C LYS A 62 -1.04 -12.33 -7.14
N ALA A 63 -0.29 -12.17 -8.22
CA ALA A 63 -0.25 -10.89 -8.91
C ALA A 63 -1.57 -10.65 -9.65
N ALA A 64 -2.04 -9.41 -9.65
CA ALA A 64 -3.22 -9.05 -10.43
C ALA A 64 -3.01 -9.41 -11.92
N PRO A 65 -4.03 -9.95 -12.62
CA PRO A 65 -5.44 -10.04 -12.22
C PRO A 65 -5.84 -11.36 -11.53
N ASP A 66 -4.90 -12.18 -11.08
CA ASP A 66 -5.22 -13.49 -10.49
C ASP A 66 -5.65 -13.37 -9.02
N ALA A 67 -6.67 -14.14 -8.63
CA ALA A 67 -7.18 -14.20 -7.25
C ALA A 67 -6.46 -15.25 -6.39
N PRO A 68 -6.24 -15.00 -5.08
CA PRO A 68 -6.51 -13.74 -4.37
C PRO A 68 -5.43 -12.69 -4.63
N SER A 69 -5.84 -11.43 -4.76
CA SER A 69 -4.98 -10.32 -5.22
C SER A 69 -4.57 -9.35 -4.11
N CYS A 70 -5.29 -9.33 -2.97
CA CYS A 70 -4.89 -8.52 -1.81
C CYS A 70 -5.23 -9.14 -0.45
N ILE A 71 -4.52 -8.65 0.59
CA ILE A 71 -4.84 -8.89 2.01
C ILE A 71 -5.24 -7.55 2.62
N LEU A 72 -6.38 -7.51 3.32
CA LEU A 72 -6.86 -6.37 4.09
C LEU A 72 -6.62 -6.61 5.57
N ILE A 73 -5.98 -5.65 6.24
CA ILE A 73 -5.75 -5.62 7.68
C ILE A 73 -6.56 -4.45 8.24
N PRO A 74 -7.74 -4.68 8.82
CA PRO A 74 -8.55 -3.61 9.36
C PRO A 74 -7.97 -3.12 10.69
N LYS A 75 -7.96 -1.80 10.93
CA LYS A 75 -7.70 -1.27 12.28
C LYS A 75 -8.82 -1.65 13.25
N ASP A 76 -10.06 -1.58 12.76
CA ASP A 76 -11.27 -2.00 13.46
C ASP A 76 -12.05 -2.96 12.54
N PRO A 77 -12.15 -4.27 12.89
CA PRO A 77 -12.87 -5.26 12.10
C PRO A 77 -14.36 -4.94 11.86
N ASP A 78 -14.98 -4.14 12.72
CA ASP A 78 -16.41 -3.83 12.64
C ASP A 78 -16.71 -2.53 11.85
N ALA A 79 -15.68 -1.75 11.49
CA ALA A 79 -15.84 -0.44 10.85
C ALA A 79 -16.11 -0.50 9.33
N GLY A 80 -15.92 -1.66 8.69
CA GLY A 80 -16.10 -1.84 7.25
C GLY A 80 -14.96 -1.25 6.41
N LEU A 81 -15.24 -0.89 5.15
CA LEU A 81 -14.23 -0.43 4.18
C LEU A 81 -14.03 1.10 4.14
N LEU A 82 -14.91 1.85 4.79
CA LEU A 82 -14.83 3.32 4.86
C LEU A 82 -14.20 3.73 6.20
N SER A 83 -13.02 3.19 6.46
CA SER A 83 -12.28 3.34 7.72
C SER A 83 -10.76 3.27 7.46
N GLU A 84 -9.98 3.12 8.52
CA GLU A 84 -8.54 2.93 8.45
C GLU A 84 -8.13 1.44 8.36
N TYR A 85 -7.24 1.11 7.44
CA TYR A 85 -6.74 -0.26 7.23
C TYR A 85 -5.42 -0.27 6.44
N PHE A 86 -4.71 -1.40 6.48
CA PHE A 86 -3.63 -1.68 5.53
C PHE A 86 -4.13 -2.60 4.41
N LEU A 87 -3.56 -2.44 3.22
CA LEU A 87 -3.69 -3.38 2.12
C LEU A 87 -2.31 -3.90 1.73
N ILE A 88 -2.20 -5.20 1.53
CA ILE A 88 -1.01 -5.84 1.00
C ILE A 88 -1.34 -6.42 -0.37
N GLU A 89 -0.55 -6.12 -1.38
CA GLU A 89 -0.72 -6.62 -2.74
C GLU A 89 0.61 -7.08 -3.34
N TYR A 90 0.54 -8.04 -4.24
CA TYR A 90 1.70 -8.53 -4.99
C TYR A 90 1.67 -7.94 -6.40
N ILE A 91 2.67 -7.12 -6.72
CA ILE A 91 2.79 -6.43 -8.01
C ILE A 91 3.88 -7.09 -8.85
N THR A 92 3.61 -7.27 -10.14
CA THR A 92 4.58 -7.75 -11.13
C THR A 92 4.63 -6.77 -12.30
N PRO A 93 5.79 -6.58 -12.95
CA PRO A 93 5.97 -5.59 -14.02
C PRO A 93 5.39 -6.09 -15.36
N ASN A 94 4.10 -6.44 -15.38
CA ASN A 94 3.38 -6.97 -16.53
C ASN A 94 1.98 -6.34 -16.63
N GLY A 95 1.29 -6.56 -17.75
CA GLY A 95 -0.05 -5.99 -17.97
C GLY A 95 -0.08 -4.47 -17.82
N ASN A 96 -1.03 -3.97 -17.02
CA ASN A 96 -1.16 -2.54 -16.71
C ASN A 96 0.01 -2.00 -15.87
N GLN A 97 0.77 -2.87 -15.21
CA GLN A 97 1.99 -2.53 -14.47
C GLN A 97 3.27 -2.70 -15.29
N SER A 98 3.16 -2.86 -16.62
CA SER A 98 4.32 -3.01 -17.52
C SER A 98 5.27 -1.79 -17.57
N ARG A 99 4.85 -0.65 -17.00
CA ARG A 99 5.71 0.54 -16.82
C ARG A 99 6.55 0.51 -15.55
N SER A 100 6.29 -0.43 -14.64
CA SER A 100 7.16 -0.66 -13.48
C SER A 100 8.40 -1.41 -13.93
N ASN A 101 9.56 -0.97 -13.45
CA ASN A 101 10.84 -1.64 -13.68
C ASN A 101 11.11 -2.72 -12.62
N ALA A 102 10.19 -2.93 -11.69
CA ALA A 102 10.30 -3.91 -10.62
C ALA A 102 8.93 -4.46 -10.22
N GLY A 103 8.95 -5.53 -9.43
CA GLY A 103 7.77 -6.09 -8.79
C GLY A 103 8.11 -6.60 -7.40
N GLY A 104 7.08 -6.87 -6.61
CA GLY A 104 7.18 -7.37 -5.25
C GLY A 104 5.94 -7.02 -4.44
N ILE A 105 6.05 -7.13 -3.13
CA ILE A 105 4.97 -6.83 -2.20
C ILE A 105 4.92 -5.33 -1.95
N ARG A 106 3.74 -4.76 -2.16
CA ARG A 106 3.42 -3.39 -1.78
C ARG A 106 2.48 -3.42 -0.59
N ILE A 107 2.73 -2.55 0.38
CA ILE A 107 1.84 -2.34 1.52
C ILE A 107 1.35 -0.89 1.47
N LEU A 108 0.04 -0.72 1.45
CA LEU A 108 -0.64 0.57 1.40
C LEU A 108 -1.32 0.83 2.74
N HIS A 109 -1.16 2.04 3.28
CA HIS A 109 -1.93 2.52 4.41
C HIS A 109 -3.08 3.37 3.90
N VAL A 110 -4.30 2.97 4.25
CA VAL A 110 -5.54 3.58 3.75
C VAL A 110 -6.29 4.24 4.89
N GLN A 111 -6.77 5.46 4.65
CA GLN A 111 -7.72 6.15 5.52
C GLN A 111 -8.91 6.63 4.69
N ALA A 112 -9.95 5.79 4.65
CA ALA A 112 -11.10 5.92 3.76
C ALA A 112 -12.35 6.52 4.43
N ASP A 113 -12.22 7.16 5.60
CA ASP A 113 -13.32 7.86 6.25
C ASP A 113 -14.02 8.84 5.30
N VAL A 114 -15.36 8.85 5.31
CA VAL A 114 -16.19 9.75 4.50
C VAL A 114 -16.75 10.89 5.34
N SER A 115 -16.76 12.09 4.76
CA SER A 115 -17.40 13.26 5.37
C SER A 115 -18.23 14.02 4.34
N GLU A 116 -19.08 14.94 4.80
CA GLU A 116 -19.86 15.79 3.90
C GLU A 116 -18.97 16.86 3.25
N GLY A 117 -18.85 16.78 1.93
CA GLY A 117 -18.15 17.75 1.09
C GLY A 117 -19.09 18.80 0.48
N ASP A 118 -18.54 19.62 -0.41
CA ASP A 118 -19.30 20.68 -1.10
C ASP A 118 -20.30 20.16 -2.14
N PHE A 119 -20.11 18.93 -2.61
CA PHE A 119 -20.93 18.30 -3.66
C PHE A 119 -21.56 16.98 -3.21
N GLY A 120 -21.59 16.73 -1.88
CA GLY A 120 -22.05 15.49 -1.27
C GLY A 120 -20.93 14.75 -0.53
N PRO A 121 -21.17 13.48 -0.14
CA PRO A 121 -20.19 12.68 0.57
C PRO A 121 -18.88 12.51 -0.22
N GLU A 122 -17.76 12.77 0.43
CA GLU A 122 -16.41 12.63 -0.13
C GLU A 122 -15.47 11.94 0.86
N LEU A 123 -14.38 11.36 0.35
CA LEU A 123 -13.31 10.86 1.20
C LEU A 123 -12.67 12.05 1.92
N THR A 124 -12.71 11.99 3.25
CA THR A 124 -12.37 13.09 4.18
C THR A 124 -11.00 13.68 3.88
N TYR A 125 -10.03 12.83 3.54
CA TYR A 125 -8.63 13.19 3.32
C TYR A 125 -8.20 13.13 1.86
N SER A 126 -9.16 13.22 0.93
CA SER A 126 -8.86 13.35 -0.51
C SER A 126 -8.04 14.62 -0.77
N ASN A 127 -7.26 14.66 -1.85
CA ASN A 127 -6.34 15.77 -2.16
C ASN A 127 -7.02 17.15 -2.36
N LEU A 128 -8.32 17.16 -2.63
CA LEU A 128 -9.18 18.35 -2.72
C LEU A 128 -10.11 18.50 -1.50
N GLY A 129 -10.11 17.52 -0.60
CA GLY A 129 -10.98 17.47 0.57
C GLY A 129 -10.62 18.50 1.62
N ARG A 130 -11.62 18.91 2.41
CA ARG A 130 -11.47 19.99 3.41
C ARG A 130 -10.49 19.69 4.54
N ARG A 131 -10.24 18.40 4.81
CA ARG A 131 -9.29 17.96 5.86
C ARG A 131 -7.91 17.59 5.30
N TYR A 132 -7.68 17.81 4.00
CA TYR A 132 -6.38 17.54 3.39
C TYR A 132 -5.29 18.41 4.00
N ASP A 133 -4.27 17.77 4.56
CA ASP A 133 -3.09 18.45 5.08
C ASP A 133 -2.06 18.68 3.97
N LYS A 134 -1.85 19.94 3.62
CA LYS A 134 -0.88 20.35 2.59
C LYS A 134 0.58 20.23 3.04
N SER A 135 0.84 19.94 4.31
CA SER A 135 2.19 19.57 4.75
C SER A 135 2.55 18.12 4.40
N HIS A 136 1.54 17.32 4.03
CA HIS A 136 1.65 15.89 3.74
C HIS A 136 2.19 15.08 4.93
N GLN A 137 2.03 15.57 6.15
CA GLN A 137 2.47 14.89 7.38
C GLN A 137 1.30 14.25 8.14
N LYS A 138 0.06 14.51 7.73
CA LYS A 138 -1.16 14.00 8.39
C LYS A 138 -1.88 12.93 7.56
N GLN A 139 -3.11 12.59 7.93
CA GLN A 139 -3.88 11.59 7.20
C GLN A 139 -4.02 11.92 5.71
N ARG A 140 -3.96 10.86 4.91
CA ARG A 140 -4.21 10.85 3.47
C ARG A 140 -5.03 9.62 3.15
N VAL A 141 -5.83 9.69 2.08
CA VAL A 141 -6.60 8.51 1.62
C VAL A 141 -5.68 7.32 1.42
N LEU A 142 -4.51 7.55 0.82
CA LEU A 142 -3.55 6.51 0.50
C LEU A 142 -2.12 6.97 0.80
N ARG A 143 -1.34 6.07 1.41
CA ARG A 143 0.11 6.19 1.56
C ARG A 143 0.76 4.85 1.26
N LEU A 144 2.02 4.91 0.84
CA LEU A 144 2.89 3.74 0.82
C LEU A 144 3.46 3.54 2.23
N VAL A 145 3.49 2.29 2.69
CA VAL A 145 4.31 1.89 3.83
C VAL A 145 5.73 1.69 3.33
N ASN A 146 6.70 2.37 3.95
CA ASN A 146 7.91 2.94 3.36
C ASN A 146 7.61 4.11 2.40
N ASP A 147 8.14 5.29 2.70
CA ASP A 147 8.02 6.45 1.79
C ASP A 147 9.19 6.51 0.79
N ASP A 148 10.13 5.55 0.89
CA ASP A 148 11.29 5.44 0.00
C ASP A 148 10.92 4.82 -1.36
N GLY A 149 9.71 4.25 -1.48
CA GLY A 149 9.14 3.87 -2.77
C GLY A 149 9.52 2.48 -3.28
N TYR A 150 9.92 1.58 -2.38
CA TYR A 150 10.42 0.25 -2.73
C TYR A 150 9.39 -0.85 -2.48
N PHE A 151 9.45 -1.90 -3.29
CA PHE A 151 8.71 -3.14 -3.02
C PHE A 151 9.43 -3.96 -1.95
N TYR A 152 8.66 -4.72 -1.18
CA TYR A 152 9.20 -5.73 -0.28
C TYR A 152 9.27 -7.12 -0.96
N PRO A 153 10.19 -7.98 -0.54
CA PRO A 153 11.31 -7.64 0.33
C PRO A 153 12.33 -6.78 -0.40
N VAL A 154 12.97 -5.86 0.33
CA VAL A 154 13.96 -4.93 -0.23
C VAL A 154 15.33 -5.20 0.38
N LYS A 155 16.38 -5.16 -0.44
CA LYS A 155 17.75 -5.16 0.07
C LYS A 155 18.22 -3.70 0.18
N GLN A 156 18.45 -3.25 1.40
CA GLN A 156 19.06 -1.95 1.67
C GLN A 156 20.45 -2.14 2.28
N ASP A 157 21.19 -1.05 2.47
CA ASP A 157 22.50 -1.07 3.15
C ASP A 157 22.45 -1.70 4.55
N ALA A 158 21.30 -1.58 5.23
CA ALA A 158 21.05 -2.16 6.55
C ALA A 158 20.74 -3.66 6.53
N GLY A 159 20.55 -4.26 5.35
CA GLY A 159 20.24 -5.67 5.17
C GLY A 159 18.98 -5.92 4.35
N PHE A 160 18.56 -7.18 4.34
CA PHE A 160 17.37 -7.65 3.65
C PHE A 160 16.15 -7.46 4.56
N GLN A 161 15.15 -6.70 4.08
CA GLN A 161 13.93 -6.41 4.81
C GLN A 161 12.77 -7.23 4.25
N ASP A 162 12.47 -8.34 4.91
CA ASP A 162 11.31 -9.21 4.67
C ASP A 162 10.29 -9.20 5.83
N MET A 163 10.57 -8.38 6.85
CA MET A 163 9.76 -8.19 8.04
C MET A 163 9.38 -6.71 8.18
N ILE A 164 8.09 -6.46 8.33
CA ILE A 164 7.48 -5.14 8.50
C ILE A 164 6.75 -5.13 9.83
N ASP A 165 7.15 -4.22 10.71
CA ASP A 165 6.62 -4.05 12.07
C ASP A 165 6.57 -2.55 12.42
N GLY A 166 6.24 -2.21 13.67
CA GLY A 166 6.17 -0.81 14.14
C GLY A 166 7.51 -0.04 14.08
N SER A 167 8.63 -0.63 13.67
CA SER A 167 9.84 0.13 13.34
C SER A 167 9.87 0.62 11.89
N THR A 168 8.97 0.10 11.04
CA THR A 168 8.92 0.43 9.62
C THR A 168 8.19 1.75 9.40
N ALA A 169 8.84 2.69 8.72
CA ALA A 169 8.25 3.98 8.38
C ALA A 169 6.92 3.79 7.65
N GLY A 170 5.87 4.48 8.11
CA GLY A 170 4.52 4.36 7.53
C GLY A 170 3.70 3.17 8.03
N PHE A 171 4.28 2.18 8.73
CA PHE A 171 3.53 1.06 9.29
C PHE A 171 3.00 1.37 10.70
N HIS A 172 2.15 2.38 10.79
CA HIS A 172 1.49 2.81 12.03
C HIS A 172 0.06 3.23 11.73
N TRP A 173 -0.83 3.10 12.72
CA TRP A 173 -2.12 3.75 12.64
C TRP A 173 -2.01 5.24 12.94
N TYR A 174 -2.96 6.00 12.43
CA TYR A 174 -3.14 7.40 12.78
C TYR A 174 -3.65 7.54 14.22
N ASP A 175 -3.02 8.45 14.97
CA ASP A 175 -3.52 8.95 16.24
C ASP A 175 -4.66 9.98 16.05
N ALA A 176 -5.20 10.46 17.17
CA ALA A 176 -6.27 11.46 17.18
C ALA A 176 -5.87 12.80 16.53
N ASP A 177 -4.58 13.11 16.47
CA ASP A 177 -4.02 14.31 15.84
C ASP A 177 -3.57 14.06 14.39
N GLY A 178 -3.78 12.84 13.90
CA GLY A 178 -3.46 12.42 12.54
C GLY A 178 -2.02 12.08 12.25
N ASN A 179 -1.20 11.87 13.28
CA ASN A 179 0.17 11.41 13.09
C ASN A 179 0.22 9.88 13.05
N LEU A 180 1.18 9.34 12.30
CA LEU A 180 1.49 7.91 12.22
C LEU A 180 2.28 7.46 13.45
N THR A 181 1.62 7.31 14.60
CA THR A 181 2.28 7.09 15.90
C THR A 181 1.74 5.91 16.70
N LEU A 182 0.58 5.38 16.33
CA LEU A 182 0.01 4.23 17.03
C LEU A 182 0.57 2.94 16.43
N ASP A 183 1.33 2.20 17.24
CA ASP A 183 1.85 0.88 16.87
C ASP A 183 0.69 -0.04 16.47
N PRO A 184 0.74 -0.69 15.30
CA PRO A 184 -0.28 -1.65 14.91
C PRO A 184 -0.35 -2.87 15.83
N GLY A 185 0.72 -3.18 16.56
CA GLY A 185 0.83 -4.41 17.35
C GLY A 185 0.95 -5.65 16.46
N LEU A 186 1.41 -5.47 15.22
CA LEU A 186 1.48 -6.52 14.21
C LEU A 186 2.89 -6.61 13.61
N THR A 187 3.22 -7.82 13.18
CA THR A 187 4.36 -8.11 12.31
C THR A 187 3.84 -8.75 11.03
N VAL A 188 4.27 -8.21 9.88
CA VAL A 188 4.05 -8.78 8.55
C VAL A 188 5.37 -9.37 8.05
N LYS A 189 5.40 -10.68 7.85
CA LYS A 189 6.56 -11.41 7.35
C LYS A 189 6.29 -11.97 5.96
N ILE A 190 7.18 -11.70 5.02
CA ILE A 190 7.14 -12.28 3.68
C ILE A 190 7.93 -13.60 3.72
N ASN A 191 7.23 -14.72 3.81
CA ASN A 191 7.86 -16.04 4.03
C ASN A 191 8.48 -16.62 2.76
N ALA A 192 7.80 -16.40 1.64
CA ALA A 192 8.21 -16.90 0.34
C ALA A 192 7.61 -15.97 -0.73
N TRP A 193 8.37 -15.74 -1.77
CA TRP A 193 7.89 -15.09 -2.98
C TRP A 193 8.56 -15.80 -4.16
N PRO A 194 7.98 -15.80 -5.36
CA PRO A 194 8.63 -16.43 -6.50
C PRO A 194 9.98 -15.75 -6.73
N GLU A 195 11.06 -16.53 -6.84
CA GLU A 195 12.41 -15.98 -6.99
C GLU A 195 12.52 -15.18 -8.30
N GLY A 196 12.93 -13.90 -8.16
CA GLY A 196 13.32 -13.00 -9.25
C GLY A 196 12.47 -11.71 -9.33
N PRO A 197 13.05 -10.53 -9.62
CA PRO A 197 14.35 -10.02 -9.21
C PRO A 197 14.23 -9.38 -7.81
N PHE A 198 15.35 -9.28 -7.11
CA PHE A 198 15.48 -8.30 -6.04
C PHE A 198 15.24 -6.92 -6.66
N TYR A 199 14.49 -6.04 -5.99
CA TYR A 199 14.78 -4.63 -6.18
C TYR A 199 16.20 -4.41 -5.64
N ASP A 200 17.18 -4.54 -6.54
CA ASP A 200 18.56 -4.13 -6.34
C ASP A 200 18.71 -2.82 -7.11
N PRO A 201 18.72 -1.66 -6.43
CA PRO A 201 18.83 -0.36 -7.08
C PRO A 201 20.13 -0.20 -7.89
N ASP A 202 21.11 -1.11 -7.71
CA ASP A 202 22.43 -1.06 -8.31
C ASP A 202 22.71 -2.18 -9.35
N SER A 203 21.73 -3.01 -9.75
CA SER A 203 21.97 -4.14 -10.67
C SER A 203 21.79 -3.82 -12.17
N ASP A 204 22.70 -4.35 -13.00
CA ASP A 204 22.74 -4.15 -14.47
C ASP A 204 21.82 -5.10 -15.28
N ASP A 205 21.18 -6.10 -14.66
CA ASP A 205 20.28 -7.04 -15.35
C ASP A 205 19.09 -7.45 -14.45
N PRO A 206 17.98 -6.70 -14.47
CA PRO A 206 16.95 -6.82 -13.44
C PRO A 206 15.83 -7.84 -13.72
N PHE A 207 15.87 -8.81 -14.66
CA PHE A 207 14.60 -9.48 -15.05
C PHE A 207 14.62 -10.98 -15.36
N THR A 208 13.81 -11.74 -14.59
CA THR A 208 13.11 -12.95 -15.06
C THR A 208 11.65 -12.92 -14.56
N TRP A 209 10.72 -13.42 -15.39
CA TRP A 209 9.27 -13.23 -15.24
C TRP A 209 8.68 -13.92 -14.00
N LEU A 210 8.00 -13.15 -13.16
CA LEU A 210 7.28 -13.58 -11.98
C LEU A 210 5.93 -14.23 -12.34
N SER A 211 5.89 -15.55 -12.43
CA SER A 211 4.65 -16.32 -12.26
C SER A 211 4.73 -17.08 -10.95
N GLY A 212 3.93 -16.72 -9.95
CA GLY A 212 3.86 -17.50 -8.72
C GLY A 212 3.04 -16.86 -7.61
N ILE A 213 3.14 -17.48 -6.42
CA ILE A 213 2.36 -17.14 -5.23
C ILE A 213 3.34 -16.59 -4.19
N ALA A 214 3.06 -15.38 -3.68
CA ALA A 214 3.72 -14.87 -2.50
C ALA A 214 3.02 -15.39 -1.23
N GLN A 215 3.78 -15.74 -0.21
CA GLN A 215 3.28 -16.18 1.08
C GLN A 215 3.62 -15.16 2.15
N ILE A 216 2.60 -14.67 2.83
CA ILE A 216 2.72 -13.62 3.85
C ILE A 216 2.15 -14.15 5.16
N THR A 217 2.90 -14.03 6.25
CA THR A 217 2.41 -14.29 7.59
C THR A 217 2.18 -12.98 8.31
N ILE A 218 1.02 -12.83 8.94
CA ILE A 218 0.70 -11.71 9.82
C ILE A 218 0.51 -12.29 11.22
N SER A 219 1.17 -11.70 12.21
CA SER A 219 1.07 -12.10 13.62
C SER A 219 0.99 -10.89 14.54
N GLU A 220 0.32 -11.06 15.68
CA GLU A 220 0.38 -10.09 16.78
C GLU A 220 1.78 -10.09 17.42
N ASN A 221 2.25 -8.92 17.86
CA ASN A 221 3.51 -8.78 18.58
C ASN A 221 3.38 -9.43 19.97
N GLU A 222 4.43 -10.13 20.42
CA GLU A 222 4.51 -10.73 21.77
C GLU A 222 4.72 -9.71 22.88
#